data_AF-A0A498ILC5-F1
#
_entry.id   AF-A0A498ILC5-F1
#
_cell.length_a   1.000
_cell.length_b   1.000
_cell.length_c   1.000
_cell.angle_alpha   90.00
_cell.angle_beta   90.00
_cell.angle_gamma   90.00
#
_symmetry.space_group_name_H-M   'P 1'
#
loop_
_entity.id
_entity.type
_entity.pdbx_description
1 polymer ?
#
loop_
_entity_poly.entity_id
_entity_poly.type
_entity_poly.pdbx_seq_one_letter_code
_entity_poly.pdbx_strand_id
1 'polypeptide(L)' 'MAGISGFRSLAPKTKNAIVAGGLSAFVFGVYFYTMRAVGGTDELQVAINKFEEEKVQKGAEANVASKV' A
#
# COMPACT_ATOMS: atom_id res chain seq x y z
N MET A 1 9.80 -16.96 31.95
CA MET A 1 10.22 -16.74 30.55
C MET A 1 10.28 -18.10 29.83
N ALA A 2 9.22 -18.48 29.12
CA ALA A 2 9.10 -19.79 28.48
C ALA A 2 9.53 -19.82 27.00
N GLY A 3 9.91 -18.68 26.41
CA GLY A 3 10.11 -18.57 24.96
C GLY A 3 11.19 -19.48 24.38
N ILE A 4 12.40 -19.44 24.94
CA ILE A 4 13.54 -20.23 24.42
C ILE A 4 13.52 -21.67 24.94
N SER A 5 13.16 -21.86 26.22
CA SER A 5 13.06 -23.19 26.83
C SER A 5 11.93 -24.02 26.22
N GLY A 6 10.77 -23.41 25.98
CA GLY A 6 9.61 -24.06 25.35
C GLY A 6 9.84 -24.37 23.88
N PHE A 7 10.54 -23.52 23.12
CA PHE A 7 10.89 -23.85 21.73
C PHE A 7 11.87 -25.02 21.65
N ARG A 8 12.82 -25.12 22.60
CA ARG A 8 13.78 -26.21 22.66
C ARG A 8 13.13 -27.57 22.94
N SER A 9 12.06 -27.61 23.73
CA SER A 9 11.34 -28.85 24.07
C SER A 9 10.39 -29.36 22.99
N LEU A 10 10.13 -28.59 21.92
CA LEU A 10 9.25 -29.01 20.83
C LEU A 10 9.86 -30.14 19.99
N ALA A 11 8.99 -30.91 19.32
CA ALA A 11 9.43 -31.86 18.30
C ALA A 11 10.07 -31.13 17.10
N PRO A 12 11.06 -31.73 16.41
CA PRO A 12 11.75 -31.09 15.28
C PRO A 12 10.81 -30.59 14.16
N LYS A 13 9.77 -31.35 13.83
CA LYS A 13 8.77 -30.95 12.82
C LYS A 13 8.03 -29.66 13.23
N THR A 14 7.68 -29.52 14.50
CA THR A 14 7.01 -28.33 15.02
C THR A 14 7.92 -27.11 15.00
N LYS A 15 9.21 -27.28 15.31
CA LYS A 15 10.20 -26.20 15.18
C LYS A 15 10.29 -25.72 13.73
N ASN A 16 10.36 -26.64 12.78
CA ASN A 16 10.44 -26.32 11.36
C ASN A 16 9.17 -25.61 10.87
N ALA A 17 7.98 -26.02 11.35
CA ALA A 17 6.72 -25.36 11.02
C ALA A 17 6.66 -23.92 11.57
N ILE A 18 7.13 -23.69 12.81
CA ILE A 18 7.19 -22.35 13.40
C ILE A 18 8.16 -21.47 12.61
N VAL A 19 9.35 -21.98 12.27
CA VAL A 19 10.36 -21.23 11.51
C VAL A 19 9.84 -20.91 10.11
N ALA A 20 9.28 -21.89 9.40
CA ALA A 20 8.72 -21.69 8.07
C ALA A 20 7.53 -20.72 8.10
N GLY A 21 6.64 -20.85 9.08
CA GLY A 21 5.50 -19.95 9.28
C GLY A 21 5.93 -18.52 9.58
N GLY A 22 6.90 -18.33 10.48
CA GLY A 22 7.46 -17.02 10.81
C GLY A 22 8.14 -16.35 9.61
N LEU A 23 8.95 -17.08 8.86
CA LEU A 23 9.60 -16.57 7.65
C LEU A 23 8.56 -16.17 6.59
N SER A 24 7.53 -17.02 6.38
CA SER A 24 6.46 -16.76 5.42
C SER A 24 5.64 -15.53 5.81
N ALA A 25 5.26 -15.41 7.08
CA ALA A 25 4.52 -14.28 7.59
C ALA A 25 5.32 -12.98 7.53
N PHE A 26 6.64 -13.03 7.78
CA PHE A 26 7.51 -11.86 7.65
C PHE A 26 7.59 -11.37 6.20
N VAL A 27 7.86 -12.27 5.24
CA VAL A 27 7.93 -11.91 3.81
C VAL A 27 6.58 -11.36 3.33
N PHE A 28 5.48 -12.04 3.67
CA PHE A 28 4.14 -11.57 3.31
C PHE A 28 3.81 -10.21 3.96
N GLY A 29 4.18 -10.03 5.23
CA GLY A 29 3.97 -8.78 5.97
C GLY A 29 4.74 -7.61 5.36
N VAL A 30 6.00 -7.80 4.96
CA VAL A 30 6.80 -6.77 4.28
C VAL A 30 6.20 -6.45 2.92
N TYR A 31 5.87 -7.47 2.12
CA TYR A 31 5.24 -7.27 0.80
C TYR A 31 3.94 -6.49 0.93
N PHE A 32 3.05 -6.91 1.83
CA PHE A 32 1.80 -6.22 2.11
C PHE A 32 2.02 -4.80 2.62
N TYR A 33 2.97 -4.59 3.53
CA TYR A 33 3.32 -3.28 4.04
C TYR A 33 3.80 -2.35 2.92
N THR A 34 4.68 -2.81 2.05
CA THR A 34 5.16 -1.99 0.92
C THR A 34 4.03 -1.64 -0.04
N MET A 35 3.14 -2.58 -0.36
CA MET A 35 1.97 -2.27 -1.17
C MET A 35 0.98 -1.32 -0.48
N ARG A 36 0.81 -1.43 0.84
CA ARG A 36 -0.05 -0.55 1.63
C ARG A 36 0.54 0.86 1.78
N ALA A 37 1.85 0.96 1.99
CA ALA A 37 2.56 2.20 2.25
C ALA A 37 2.91 2.97 0.95
N VAL A 38 3.08 2.27 -0.17
CA VAL A 38 3.51 2.85 -1.45
C VAL A 38 2.38 2.83 -2.51
N GLY A 39 1.38 1.96 -2.39
CA GLY A 39 0.32 1.76 -3.39
C GLY A 39 -0.91 2.67 -3.27
N GLY A 40 -0.80 3.82 -2.57
CA GLY A 40 -1.91 4.75 -2.36
C GLY A 40 -1.72 6.14 -2.95
N THR A 41 -0.56 6.47 -3.52
CA THR A 41 -0.33 7.77 -4.15
C THR A 41 -0.80 7.78 -5.60
N ASP A 42 -2.10 7.62 -5.79
CA ASP A 42 -2.80 8.16 -6.98
C ASP A 42 -2.93 9.70 -6.89
N GLU A 43 -2.27 10.34 -5.93
CA GLU A 43 -2.22 11.79 -5.75
C GLU A 43 -1.75 12.52 -7.01
N LEU A 44 -0.86 11.91 -7.80
CA LEU A 44 -0.40 12.50 -9.06
C LEU A 44 -1.51 12.51 -10.13
N GLN A 45 -2.29 11.43 -10.28
CA GLN A 45 -3.41 11.38 -11.22
C GLN A 45 -4.63 12.16 -10.72
N VAL A 46 -4.87 12.19 -9.41
CA VAL A 46 -5.92 13.04 -8.80
C VAL A 46 -5.58 14.52 -8.98
N ALA A 47 -4.31 14.92 -8.86
CA ALA A 47 -3.87 16.28 -9.16
C ALA A 47 -4.01 16.62 -10.65
N ILE A 48 -3.70 15.67 -11.55
CA ILE A 48 -3.88 15.84 -13.00
C ILE A 48 -5.37 15.99 -13.35
N ASN A 49 -6.24 15.11 -12.84
CA ASN A 49 -7.69 15.19 -13.08
C ASN A 49 -8.27 16.51 -12.56
N LYS A 50 -7.88 16.97 -11.36
CA LYS A 50 -8.29 18.28 -10.85
C LYS A 50 -7.81 19.44 -11.75
N PHE A 51 -6.59 19.36 -12.26
CA PHE A 51 -6.06 20.40 -13.14
C PHE A 51 -6.75 20.42 -14.52
N GLU A 52 -7.10 19.25 -15.06
CA GLU A 52 -7.87 19.14 -16.31
C GLU A 52 -9.31 19.65 -16.13
N GLU A 53 -9.97 19.33 -15.02
CA GLU A 53 -11.31 19.86 -14.69
C GLU A 53 -11.29 21.40 -14.56
N GLU A 54 -10.28 21.97 -13.88
CA GLU A 54 -10.13 23.43 -13.75
C GLU A 54 -9.86 24.12 -15.11
N LYS A 55 -9.16 23.45 -16.04
CA LYS A 55 -8.94 23.97 -17.40
C LYS A 55 -10.22 23.98 -18.23
N VAL A 56 -11.04 22.94 -18.14
CA VAL A 56 -12.32 22.88 -18.86
C VAL A 56 -13.26 23.97 -18.36
N GLN A 57 -13.32 24.20 -17.05
CA GLN A 57 -14.20 25.20 -16.46
C GLN A 57 -13.78 26.64 -16.83
N LYS A 58 -12.48 26.97 -16.74
CA LYS A 58 -11.96 28.28 -17.19
C LYS A 58 -12.07 28.48 -18.70
N GLY A 59 -11.89 27.43 -19.50
CA GLY A 59 -12.05 27.49 -20.96
C GLY A 59 -13.50 27.71 -21.40
N ALA A 60 -14.46 27.20 -20.63
CA ALA A 60 -15.89 27.44 -20.85
C ALA A 60 -16.29 28.88 -20.49
N GLU A 61 -15.80 29.43 -19.38
CA GLU A 61 -16.06 30.84 -19.01
C GLU A 61 -15.44 31.83 -20.01
N ALA A 62 -14.24 31.54 -20.54
CA ALA A 62 -13.61 32.35 -21.57
C ALA A 62 -14.35 32.31 -22.93
N ASN A 63 -14.93 31.16 -23.31
CA ASN A 63 -15.74 31.04 -24.53
C ASN A 63 -17.09 31.75 -24.41
N VAL A 64 -17.68 31.80 -23.22
CA VAL A 64 -18.92 32.55 -22.98
C VAL A 64 -18.65 34.05 -22.96
N ALA A 65 -17.56 34.51 -22.34
CA ALA A 65 -17.19 35.93 -22.31
C ALA A 65 -16.75 36.47 -23.69
N SER A 66 -16.18 35.62 -24.56
CA SER A 66 -15.80 36.02 -25.93
C SER A 66 -16.98 36.07 -26.91
N LYS A 67 -18.19 35.66 -26.49
CA LYS A 67 -19.39 35.60 -27.33
C LYS A 67 -20.47 36.63 -26.93
N VAL A 68 -20.14 37.58 -26.05
CA VAL A 68 -20.98 38.73 -25.68
C VAL A 68 -20.48 39.99 -26.37
#